data_AF-A0AAW4X2F6-F1
#
_entry.id   AF-A0AAW4X2F6-F1
#
_cell.length_a   1.000
_cell.length_b   1.000
_cell.length_c   1.000
_cell.angle_alpha   90.00
_cell.angle_beta   90.00
_cell.angle_gamma   90.00
#
_symmetry.space_group_name_H-M   'P 1'
#
loop_
_entity.id
_entity.type
_entity.pdbx_description
1 polymer ?
#
loop_
_entity_poly.entity_id
_entity_poly.type
_entity_poly.pdbx_seq_one_letter_code
_entity_poly.pdbx_strand_id
1 'polypeptide(L)' 'MARIIAIVDAYDVMINERSYSKAISNEEVLAEIERCAGSQFDPELAKIFIKMMS' A
#
# COMPACT_ATOMS: atom_id res chain seq x y z
N MET A 1 -1.74 8.25 14.66
CA MET A 1 -1.26 6.86 14.73
C MET A 1 -2.03 5.92 13.80
N ALA A 2 -3.37 5.93 13.78
CA ALA A 2 -4.16 5.01 12.93
C ALA A 2 -3.98 5.13 11.40
N ARG A 3 -3.61 6.31 10.86
CA ARG A 3 -3.57 6.55 9.40
C ARG A 3 -2.42 5.85 8.68
N ILE A 4 -1.26 5.72 9.32
CA ILE A 4 -0.10 4.99 8.76
C ILE A 4 -0.28 3.48 8.91
N ILE A 5 -0.87 3.04 10.03
CA ILE A 5 -1.13 1.61 10.28
C ILE A 5 -2.07 1.05 9.20
N ALA A 6 -3.09 1.80 8.78
CA ALA A 6 -3.98 1.37 7.70
C ALA A 6 -3.27 1.16 6.35
N ILE A 7 -2.27 1.97 6.03
CA ILE A 7 -1.47 1.82 4.80
C ILE A 7 -0.58 0.57 4.90
N VAL A 8 0.06 0.36 6.05
CA VAL A 8 0.94 -0.79 6.30
C VAL A 8 0.15 -2.10 6.31
N ASP A 9 -1.03 -2.12 6.95
CA ASP A 9 -1.90 -3.29 7.00
C ASP A 9 -2.39 -3.66 5.59
N ALA A 10 -2.83 -2.68 4.80
CA ALA A 10 -3.22 -2.91 3.41
C ALA A 10 -2.06 -3.44 2.55
N TYR A 11 -0.86 -2.88 2.73
CA TYR A 11 0.36 -3.33 2.04
C TYR A 11 0.72 -4.78 2.42
N ASP A 12 0.71 -5.10 3.71
CA ASP A 12 1.05 -6.42 4.23
C ASP A 12 0.04 -7.47 3.75
N VAL A 13 -1.25 -7.14 3.76
CA VAL A 13 -2.32 -7.99 3.20
C VAL A 13 -2.10 -8.21 1.70
N MET A 14 -1.82 -7.17 0.92
CA MET A 14 -1.60 -7.31 -0.53
C MET A 14 -0.37 -8.17 -0.88
N ILE A 15 0.68 -8.13 -0.04
CA ILE A 15 1.88 -8.96 -0.20
C ILE A 15 1.69 -10.39 0.30
N ASN A 16 1.10 -10.58 1.49
CA ASN A 16 1.05 -11.88 2.16
C ASN A 16 -0.19 -12.72 1.79
N GLU A 17 -1.35 -12.09 1.56
CA GLU A 17 -2.62 -12.81 1.32
C GLU A 17 -2.61 -13.62 0.01
N ARG A 18 -1.64 -13.37 -0.89
CA ARG A 18 -1.50 -14.08 -2.17
C ARG A 18 -0.28 -14.99 -2.30
N SER A 19 0.25 -15.50 -1.19
CA SER A 19 1.35 -16.50 -1.18
C SER A 19 1.07 -17.77 -2.04
N TYR A 20 -0.19 -18.01 -2.46
CA TYR A 20 -0.57 -19.12 -3.36
C TYR A 20 -0.85 -18.73 -4.83
N SER A 21 -0.93 -17.45 -5.20
CA SER A 21 -1.30 -17.05 -6.56
C SER A 21 -0.59 -15.77 -6.97
N LYS A 22 0.47 -15.91 -7.79
CA LYS A 22 1.31 -14.84 -8.38
C LYS A 22 1.47 -13.62 -7.47
N ALA A 23 2.55 -13.60 -6.69
CA ALA A 23 2.96 -12.44 -5.89
C ALA A 23 2.76 -11.15 -6.70
N ILE A 24 1.88 -10.29 -6.19
CA ILE A 24 1.69 -8.95 -6.74
C ILE A 24 3.04 -8.25 -6.55
N SER A 25 3.58 -7.66 -7.61
CA SER A 25 4.88 -7.01 -7.52
C SER A 25 4.78 -5.80 -6.59
N ASN A 26 5.87 -5.41 -5.91
CA ASN A 26 5.88 -4.19 -5.08
C ASN A 26 5.34 -2.98 -5.87
N GLU A 27 5.67 -2.88 -7.16
CA GLU A 27 5.17 -1.84 -8.06
C GLU A 27 3.64 -1.82 -8.18
N GLU A 28 2.99 -2.98 -8.28
CA GLU A 28 1.53 -3.09 -8.37
C GLU A 28 0.86 -2.72 -7.03
N VAL A 29 1.47 -3.12 -5.90
CA VAL A 29 0.96 -2.75 -4.56
C VAL A 29 1.07 -1.23 -4.35
N LEU A 30 2.21 -0.64 -4.72
CA LEU A 30 2.40 0.81 -4.62
C LEU A 30 1.44 1.57 -5.54
N ALA A 31 1.16 1.06 -6.75
CA ALA A 31 0.16 1.63 -7.64
C ALA A 31 -1.26 1.57 -7.06
N GLU A 32 -1.64 0.50 -6.37
CA GLU A 32 -2.96 0.39 -5.72
C GLU A 32 -3.09 1.34 -4.52
N ILE A 33 -2.01 1.49 -3.73
CA ILE A 33 -1.94 2.48 -2.64
C ILE A 33 -2.06 3.90 -3.19
N GLU A 34 -1.39 4.20 -4.31
CA GLU A 34 -1.52 5.49 -4.99
C GLU A 34 -2.95 5.72 -5.51
N ARG A 35 -3.58 4.69 -6.09
CA ARG A 35 -4.96 4.75 -6.57
C ARG A 35 -5.97 5.02 -5.44
N CYS A 36 -5.71 4.48 -4.26
CA CYS A 36 -6.54 4.67 -3.06
C CYS A 36 -6.20 5.97 -2.29
N ALA A 37 -5.15 6.70 -2.69
CA ALA A 37 -4.76 7.95 -2.09
C ALA A 37 -5.85 9.02 -2.29
N GLY A 38 -6.26 9.69 -1.22
CA GLY A 38 -7.32 10.70 -1.24
C GLY A 38 -8.73 10.16 -1.00
N SER A 39 -8.92 8.83 -0.93
CA SER A 39 -10.19 8.20 -0.56
C SER A 39 -10.07 7.38 0.72
N GLN A 40 -9.37 6.25 0.66
CA GLN A 40 -9.12 5.37 1.81
C GLN A 40 -7.88 5.79 2.60
N PHE A 41 -6.88 6.34 1.90
CA PHE A 41 -5.63 6.78 2.51
C PHE A 41 -5.47 8.29 2.41
N ASP A 42 -4.74 8.86 3.37
CA ASP A 42 -4.31 10.25 3.27
C ASP A 42 -3.35 10.41 2.08
N PRO A 43 -3.61 11.34 1.16
CA PRO A 43 -2.81 11.47 -0.05
C PRO A 43 -1.38 11.95 0.20
N GLU A 44 -1.11 12.68 1.29
CA GLU A 44 0.27 13.00 1.67
C GLU A 44 0.96 11.78 2.28
N LEU A 45 0.29 11.04 3.18
CA LEU A 45 0.88 9.85 3.80
C LEU A 45 1.13 8.72 2.78
N ALA A 46 0.22 8.53 1.83
CA ALA A 46 0.39 7.56 0.75
C ALA A 46 1.62 7.90 -0.12
N LYS A 47 1.79 9.18 -0.50
CA LYS A 47 2.98 9.63 -1.24
C LYS A 47 4.27 9.46 -0.45
N ILE A 48 4.27 9.78 0.85
CA ILE A 48 5.43 9.56 1.72
C ILE A 48 5.77 8.07 1.78
N PHE A 49 4.77 7.22 1.97
CA PHE A 49 4.94 5.76 2.02
C PHE A 49 5.53 5.21 0.72
N ILE A 50 4.96 5.57 -0.44
CA ILE A 50 5.46 5.15 -1.76
C ILE A 50 6.92 5.59 -1.95
N LYS A 51 7.24 6.83 -1.58
CA LYS A 51 8.62 7.37 -1.66
C LYS A 51 9.60 6.64 -0.73
N MET A 52 9.15 6.09 0.40
CA MET A 52 10.00 5.31 1.30
C MET A 52 10.25 3.89 0.80
N MET A 53 9.37 3.36 -0.07
CA MET A 53 9.45 2.00 -0.62
C MET A 53 10.01 1.93 -2.05
N SER A 54 10.20 3.09 -2.70
CA SER A 54 10.80 3.23 -4.05
C SER A 54 12.32 3.20 -4.03
#